data_AF-A5G8T9-F1
#
_entry.id   AF-A5G8T9-F1
#
_cell.length_a   1.000
_cell.length_b   1.000
_cell.length_c   1.000
_cell.angle_alpha   90.00
_cell.angle_beta   90.00
_cell.angle_gamma   90.00
#
_symmetry.space_group_name_H-M   'P 1'
#
loop_
_entity.id
_entity.type
_entity.pdbx_description
1 polymer ?
#
loop_
_entity_poly.entity_id
_entity_poly.type
_entity_poly.pdbx_seq_one_letter_code
_entity_poly.pdbx_strand_id
1 'polypeptide(L)'
;MKVALLQHTPDPEMTVALAARLCYSPVAIDELKQRLSGADIRTFLDKIMSLGHQSVLEHASFTFGIEGISRVTSHQLVRHRVASYSQQSQRYVSHKERFAAVIPPTIGERPDVLARFEAQLQALHQAYAEMVEAGIPAEDARYILPNATETKIMVTMNARELLHFFAVRCCERAQWEIRAMSLEMLKLVKGIAPTIFRDAGPGCLSGPCPEGTMTCGKIVAVREFFRNF
;
A
#
# COMPACT_ATOMS: atom_id res chain seq x y z
N MET A 1 2.43 13.06 3.31
CA MET A 1 2.07 11.65 3.49
C MET A 1 3.05 10.98 4.44
N LYS A 2 2.55 10.16 5.36
CA LYS A 2 3.35 9.33 6.27
C LYS A 2 2.84 7.89 6.20
N VAL A 3 3.78 6.95 6.06
CA VAL A 3 3.51 5.50 6.06
C VAL A 3 4.36 4.89 7.17
N ALA A 4 3.76 4.09 8.03
CA ALA A 4 4.44 3.38 9.10
C ALA A 4 4.01 1.91 9.12
N LEU A 5 4.98 1.00 9.25
CA LEU A 5 4.69 -0.40 9.56
C LEU A 5 4.42 -0.50 11.08
N LEU A 6 3.18 -0.79 11.44
CA LEU A 6 2.73 -0.82 12.85
C LEU A 6 2.95 -2.18 13.49
N GLN A 7 2.68 -3.26 12.75
CA GLN A 7 2.79 -4.64 13.20
C GLN A 7 3.12 -5.56 12.02
N HIS A 8 3.75 -6.70 12.32
CA HIS A 8 3.94 -7.79 11.36
C HIS A 8 4.01 -9.14 12.09
N THR A 9 3.85 -10.24 11.36
CA THR A 9 4.11 -11.59 11.88
C THR A 9 5.54 -11.65 12.43
N PRO A 10 5.78 -12.09 13.69
CA PRO A 10 7.12 -12.33 14.19
C PRO A 10 7.86 -13.33 13.29
N ASP A 11 9.11 -13.01 12.93
CA ASP A 11 9.94 -13.81 12.03
C ASP A 11 9.17 -14.30 10.78
N PRO A 12 8.72 -13.37 9.89
CA PRO A 12 7.79 -13.71 8.81
C PRO A 12 8.36 -14.75 7.84
N GLU A 13 9.66 -14.68 7.53
CA GLU A 13 10.36 -15.64 6.67
C GLU A 13 10.43 -17.04 7.27
N MET A 14 10.68 -17.12 8.58
CA MET A 14 10.63 -18.39 9.31
C MET A 14 9.23 -18.97 9.29
N THR A 15 8.20 -18.15 9.54
CA THR A 15 6.79 -18.57 9.50
C THR A 15 6.43 -19.20 8.16
N VAL A 16 6.81 -18.55 7.05
CA VAL A 16 6.61 -19.08 5.69
C VAL A 16 7.40 -20.38 5.47
N ALA A 17 8.65 -20.44 5.90
CA ALA A 17 9.49 -21.63 5.74
C ALA A 17 8.92 -22.83 6.51
N LEU A 18 8.41 -22.63 7.73
CA LEU A 18 7.76 -23.70 8.50
C LEU A 18 6.50 -24.21 7.82
N ALA A 19 5.65 -23.29 7.32
CA ALA A 19 4.43 -23.65 6.59
C ALA A 19 4.74 -24.50 5.34
N ALA A 20 5.77 -24.12 4.57
CA ALA A 20 6.17 -24.88 3.40
C ALA A 20 6.84 -26.22 3.75
N ARG A 21 7.68 -26.27 4.79
CA ARG A 21 8.37 -27.51 5.19
C ARG A 21 7.37 -28.58 5.63
N LEU A 22 6.30 -28.19 6.31
CA LEU A 22 5.23 -29.11 6.71
C LEU A 22 4.62 -29.86 5.51
N CYS A 23 4.51 -29.21 4.34
CA CYS A 23 3.95 -29.84 3.15
C CYS A 23 4.89 -30.86 2.48
N TYR A 24 6.20 -30.76 2.69
CA TYR A 24 7.21 -31.48 1.90
C TYR A 24 8.15 -32.35 2.72
N SER A 25 7.93 -32.48 4.03
CA SER A 25 8.83 -33.21 4.91
C SER A 25 8.05 -34.07 5.91
N PRO A 26 8.45 -35.33 6.15
CA PRO A 26 7.77 -36.23 7.08
C PRO A 26 8.02 -35.89 8.56
N VAL A 27 8.55 -34.70 8.85
CA VAL A 27 8.84 -34.25 10.22
C VAL A 27 7.55 -34.02 10.99
N ALA A 28 7.55 -34.45 12.25
CA ALA A 28 6.50 -34.09 13.19
C ALA A 28 6.50 -32.57 13.47
N ILE A 29 5.37 -32.05 13.92
CA ILE A 29 5.20 -30.62 14.23
C ILE A 29 6.27 -30.13 15.22
N ASP A 30 6.59 -30.94 16.23
CA ASP A 30 7.57 -30.64 17.27
C ASP A 30 9.01 -30.53 16.75
N GLU A 31 9.27 -31.06 15.55
CA GLU A 31 10.59 -31.08 14.90
C GLU A 31 10.71 -30.03 13.77
N LEU A 32 9.63 -29.30 13.43
CA LEU A 32 9.63 -28.35 12.31
C LEU A 32 10.64 -27.22 12.48
N LYS A 33 10.85 -26.76 13.72
CA LYS A 33 11.86 -25.73 14.05
C LYS A 33 13.27 -26.30 14.11
N GLN A 34 13.43 -27.60 14.34
CA GLN A 34 14.74 -28.23 14.40
C GLN A 34 15.33 -28.28 12.98
N ARG A 35 16.57 -27.81 12.81
CA ARG A 35 17.35 -27.80 11.54
C ARG A 35 17.11 -26.66 10.55
N LEU A 36 16.44 -25.56 10.90
CA LEU A 36 16.40 -24.38 10.02
C LEU A 36 17.39 -23.32 10.53
N SER A 37 18.58 -23.26 9.94
CA SER A 37 19.47 -22.11 10.10
C SER A 37 19.03 -20.97 9.18
N GLY A 38 19.47 -19.73 9.45
CA GLY A 38 19.10 -18.56 8.62
C GLY A 38 19.48 -18.71 7.14
N ALA A 39 20.61 -19.34 6.83
CA ALA A 39 21.06 -19.59 5.46
C ALA A 39 20.18 -20.63 4.74
N ASP A 40 19.68 -21.62 5.48
CA ASP A 40 18.79 -22.65 4.96
C ASP A 40 17.41 -22.04 4.62
N ILE A 41 16.91 -21.13 5.46
CA ILE A 41 15.61 -20.45 5.24
C ILE A 41 15.63 -19.68 3.93
N ARG A 42 16.68 -18.89 3.68
CA ARG A 42 16.78 -18.11 2.44
C ARG A 42 16.74 -19.00 1.20
N THR A 43 17.61 -20.01 1.16
CA THR A 43 17.70 -20.96 0.04
C THR A 43 16.37 -21.69 -0.18
N PHE A 44 15.70 -22.04 0.92
CA PHE A 44 14.42 -22.72 0.88
C PHE A 44 13.29 -21.81 0.36
N LEU A 45 13.21 -20.56 0.83
CA LEU A 45 12.26 -19.57 0.32
C LEU A 45 12.49 -19.26 -1.15
N ASP A 46 13.74 -19.09 -1.59
CA ASP A 46 14.09 -18.90 -3.00
C ASP A 46 13.56 -20.06 -3.86
N LYS A 47 13.73 -21.30 -3.39
CA LYS A 47 13.20 -22.49 -4.08
C LYS A 47 11.67 -22.46 -4.16
N ILE A 48 10.98 -22.22 -3.05
CA ILE A 48 9.51 -22.16 -2.99
C ILE A 48 8.95 -21.11 -3.94
N MET A 49 9.54 -19.92 -3.94
CA MET A 49 9.13 -18.81 -4.81
C MET A 49 9.39 -19.14 -6.28
N SER A 50 10.53 -19.79 -6.61
CA SER A 50 10.83 -20.22 -7.99
C SER A 50 9.84 -21.26 -8.53
N LEU A 51 9.27 -22.09 -7.65
CA LEU A 51 8.25 -23.09 -7.98
C LEU A 51 6.82 -22.49 -8.02
N GLY A 52 6.66 -21.21 -7.72
CA GLY A 52 5.36 -20.54 -7.71
C GLY A 52 4.43 -20.94 -6.55
N HIS A 53 4.97 -21.50 -5.47
CA HIS A 53 4.20 -21.91 -4.30
C HIS A 53 3.83 -20.70 -3.43
N GLN A 54 2.91 -19.88 -3.93
CA GLN A 54 2.58 -18.58 -3.34
C GLN A 54 1.69 -18.68 -2.09
N SER A 55 0.95 -19.78 -1.90
CA SER A 55 0.01 -19.92 -0.78
C SER A 55 0.69 -19.86 0.59
N VAL A 56 1.91 -20.38 0.72
CA VAL A 56 2.64 -20.35 1.99
C VAL A 56 3.02 -18.93 2.43
N LEU A 57 3.07 -17.98 1.49
CA LEU A 57 3.34 -16.56 1.77
C LEU A 57 2.17 -15.90 2.52
N GLU A 58 0.97 -16.49 2.47
CA GLU A 58 -0.23 -15.93 3.12
C GLU A 58 -0.16 -16.00 4.65
N HIS A 59 0.74 -16.82 5.21
CA HIS A 59 0.92 -16.94 6.66
C HIS A 59 1.66 -15.75 7.30
N ALA A 60 2.38 -14.95 6.50
CA ALA A 60 3.04 -13.73 6.96
C ALA A 60 2.17 -12.50 6.67
N SER A 61 1.79 -11.75 7.71
CA SER A 61 0.94 -10.56 7.62
C SER A 61 1.65 -9.29 8.09
N PHE A 62 1.29 -8.15 7.50
CA PHE A 62 1.87 -6.84 7.75
C PHE A 62 0.77 -5.80 7.85
N THR A 63 0.82 -4.96 8.89
CA THR A 63 -0.17 -3.91 9.18
C THR A 63 0.49 -2.55 9.11
N PHE A 64 -0.05 -1.67 8.28
CA PHE A 64 0.45 -0.31 8.07
C PHE A 64 -0.54 0.72 8.58
N GLY A 65 -0.02 1.83 9.10
CA GLY A 65 -0.76 3.06 9.33
C GLY A 65 -0.34 4.10 8.28
N ILE A 66 -1.34 4.73 7.64
CA ILE A 66 -1.13 5.66 6.54
C ILE A 66 -1.94 6.93 6.81
N GLU A 67 -1.29 8.09 6.73
CA GLU A 67 -1.92 9.41 6.84
C GLU A 67 -1.37 10.40 5.82
N GLY A 68 -2.07 11.51 5.59
CA GLY A 68 -1.72 12.46 4.53
C GLY A 68 -1.96 11.90 3.13
N ILE A 69 -2.97 11.04 2.95
CA ILE A 69 -3.43 10.55 1.64
C ILE A 69 -4.84 11.05 1.33
N SER A 70 -5.17 11.19 0.05
CA SER A 70 -6.48 11.65 -0.42
C SER A 70 -7.53 10.54 -0.38
N ARG A 71 -8.81 10.96 -0.42
CA ARG A 71 -9.91 10.03 -0.69
C ARG A 71 -9.73 9.32 -2.04
N VAL A 72 -9.17 9.96 -3.08
CA VAL A 72 -8.82 9.32 -4.37
C VAL A 72 -7.91 8.10 -4.17
N THR A 73 -6.85 8.26 -3.40
CA THR A 73 -5.88 7.18 -3.15
C THR A 73 -6.50 6.08 -2.30
N SER A 74 -7.22 6.43 -1.24
CA SER A 74 -7.89 5.42 -0.41
C SER A 74 -8.92 4.61 -1.20
N HIS A 75 -9.64 5.24 -2.14
CA HIS A 75 -10.65 4.56 -2.96
C HIS A 75 -10.03 3.60 -3.99
N GLN A 76 -8.79 3.85 -4.43
CA GLN A 76 -8.01 2.89 -5.22
C GLN A 76 -7.46 1.76 -4.35
N LEU A 77 -6.98 2.09 -3.13
CA LEU A 77 -6.40 1.14 -2.19
C LEU A 77 -7.41 0.06 -1.77
N VAL A 78 -8.62 0.45 -1.36
CA VAL A 78 -9.65 -0.50 -0.87
C VAL A 78 -10.19 -1.47 -1.94
N ARG A 79 -9.74 -1.34 -3.20
CA ARG A 79 -10.07 -2.30 -4.28
C ARG A 79 -9.24 -3.58 -4.20
N HIS A 80 -8.17 -3.59 -3.40
CA HIS A 80 -7.39 -4.77 -3.06
C HIS A 80 -8.11 -5.54 -1.95
N ARG A 81 -8.80 -6.62 -2.33
CA ARG A 81 -9.82 -7.26 -1.47
C ARG A 81 -9.22 -8.25 -0.48
N VAL A 82 -8.03 -8.76 -0.72
CA VAL A 82 -7.35 -9.72 0.19
C VAL A 82 -6.58 -8.93 1.25
N ALA A 83 -7.30 -8.05 1.94
CA ALA A 83 -6.77 -7.11 2.89
C ALA A 83 -7.84 -6.72 3.91
N SER A 84 -7.43 -6.17 5.04
CA SER A 84 -8.33 -5.58 6.04
C SER A 84 -8.06 -4.10 6.19
N TYR A 85 -9.12 -3.30 6.36
CA TYR A 85 -9.03 -1.84 6.39
C TYR A 85 -9.74 -1.27 7.61
N SER A 86 -9.17 -0.20 8.17
CA SER A 86 -9.84 0.66 9.14
C SER A 86 -9.54 2.10 8.79
N GLN A 87 -10.56 2.84 8.36
CA GLN A 87 -10.39 4.18 7.80
C GLN A 87 -11.12 5.22 8.64
N GLN A 88 -10.53 6.40 8.75
CA GLN A 88 -11.16 7.54 9.40
C GLN A 88 -12.51 7.87 8.75
N SER A 89 -13.57 7.80 9.56
CA SER A 89 -14.94 8.00 9.11
C SER A 89 -15.27 9.49 9.07
N GLN A 90 -15.69 9.98 7.90
CA GLN A 90 -16.28 11.31 7.75
C GLN A 90 -17.71 11.41 8.34
N ARG A 91 -18.27 10.31 8.86
CA ARG A 91 -19.55 10.33 9.60
C ARG A 91 -19.37 10.77 11.05
N TYR A 92 -18.22 10.44 11.64
CA TYR A 92 -17.95 10.62 13.08
C TYR A 92 -16.89 11.67 13.36
N VAL A 93 -15.88 11.80 12.50
CA VAL A 93 -14.85 12.83 12.64
C VAL A 93 -15.31 14.06 11.88
N SER A 94 -15.79 15.05 12.63
CA SER A 94 -16.19 16.33 12.07
C SER A 94 -14.98 17.10 11.56
N HIS A 95 -15.12 17.70 10.38
CA HIS A 95 -14.12 18.58 9.80
C HIS A 95 -14.51 20.06 9.99
N LYS A 96 -15.13 20.38 11.13
CA LYS A 96 -15.74 21.70 11.39
C LYS A 96 -14.72 22.84 11.42
N GLU A 97 -13.49 22.60 11.88
CA GLU A 97 -12.47 23.65 12.00
C GLU A 97 -11.63 23.83 10.73
N ARG A 98 -11.17 22.74 10.11
CA ARG A 98 -10.56 22.70 8.77
C ARG A 98 -10.40 21.26 8.32
N PHE A 99 -10.76 20.94 7.08
CA PHE A 99 -10.28 19.70 6.47
C PHE A 99 -8.94 19.94 5.76
N ALA A 100 -8.03 18.98 5.88
CA ALA A 100 -6.82 18.96 5.07
C ALA A 100 -7.12 18.34 3.70
N ALA A 101 -6.39 18.78 2.67
CA ALA A 101 -6.52 18.27 1.32
C ALA A 101 -5.14 17.97 0.73
N VAL A 102 -5.05 16.90 -0.05
CA VAL A 102 -3.86 16.57 -0.82
C VAL A 102 -3.87 17.34 -2.12
N ILE A 103 -2.79 18.09 -2.37
CA ILE A 103 -2.60 18.88 -3.59
C ILE A 103 -1.83 18.03 -4.61
N PRO A 104 -2.40 17.75 -5.79
CA PRO A 104 -1.66 17.11 -6.88
C PRO A 104 -0.43 17.92 -7.30
N PRO A 105 0.73 17.29 -7.59
CA PRO A 105 1.96 18.01 -7.99
C PRO A 105 1.74 18.96 -9.18
N THR A 106 0.99 18.52 -10.20
CA THR A 106 0.69 19.34 -11.39
C THR A 106 -0.13 20.60 -11.08
N ILE A 107 -0.89 20.61 -9.97
CA ILE A 107 -1.57 21.81 -9.47
C ILE A 107 -0.58 22.65 -8.64
N GLY A 108 0.18 22.02 -7.75
CA GLY A 108 1.15 22.72 -6.89
C GLY A 108 2.29 23.42 -7.63
N GLU A 109 2.71 22.89 -8.79
CA GLU A 109 3.73 23.48 -9.65
C GLU A 109 3.27 24.74 -10.40
N ARG A 110 1.97 25.08 -10.32
CA ARG A 110 1.34 26.19 -11.03
C ARG A 110 0.69 27.17 -10.05
N PRO A 111 1.40 28.25 -9.64
CA PRO A 111 0.91 29.15 -8.59
C PRO A 111 -0.49 29.75 -8.87
N ASP A 112 -0.79 30.06 -10.13
CA ASP A 112 -2.08 30.58 -10.58
C ASP A 112 -3.22 29.56 -10.38
N VAL A 113 -2.95 28.29 -10.68
CA VAL A 113 -3.90 27.18 -10.54
C VAL A 113 -4.03 26.77 -9.07
N LEU A 114 -2.92 26.73 -8.33
CA LEU A 114 -2.87 26.43 -6.91
C LEU A 114 -3.73 27.43 -6.11
N ALA A 115 -3.56 28.73 -6.35
CA ALA A 115 -4.34 29.75 -5.66
C ALA A 115 -5.86 29.58 -5.90
N ARG A 116 -6.26 29.26 -7.14
CA ARG A 116 -7.66 28.96 -7.47
C ARG A 116 -8.17 27.69 -6.77
N PHE A 117 -7.33 26.65 -6.72
CA PHE A 117 -7.67 25.39 -6.05
C PHE A 117 -7.85 25.59 -4.54
N GLU A 118 -6.93 26.30 -3.89
CA GLU A 118 -7.01 26.62 -2.46
C GLU A 118 -8.23 27.48 -2.10
N ALA A 119 -8.54 28.48 -2.94
CA ALA A 119 -9.75 29.29 -2.77
C ALA A 119 -11.02 28.42 -2.82
N GLN A 120 -11.08 27.43 -3.73
CA GLN A 120 -12.21 26.50 -3.81
C GLN A 120 -12.27 25.57 -2.59
N LEU A 121 -11.14 25.08 -2.09
CA LEU A 121 -11.10 24.28 -0.86
C LEU A 121 -11.63 25.08 0.34
N GLN A 122 -11.25 26.35 0.44
CA GLN A 122 -11.73 27.23 1.49
C GLN A 122 -13.25 27.46 1.39
N ALA A 123 -13.78 27.69 0.19
CA ALA A 123 -15.22 27.85 -0.04
C ALA A 123 -16.01 26.58 0.33
N LEU A 124 -15.50 25.39 -0.04
CA LEU A 124 -16.11 24.11 0.32
C LEU A 124 -16.06 23.87 1.84
N HIS A 125 -14.96 24.25 2.49
CA HIS A 125 -14.84 24.12 3.94
C HIS A 125 -15.86 25.00 4.67
N GLN A 126 -15.98 26.26 4.24
CA GLN A 126 -16.96 27.21 4.79
C GLN A 126 -18.39 26.69 4.60
N ALA A 127 -18.75 26.24 3.39
CA ALA A 127 -20.06 25.68 3.12
C ALA A 127 -20.36 24.42 3.97
N TYR A 128 -19.36 23.57 4.22
CA TYR A 128 -19.50 22.40 5.08
C TYR A 128 -19.78 22.83 6.53
N ALA A 129 -19.02 23.80 7.04
CA ALA A 129 -19.20 24.31 8.40
C ALA A 129 -20.60 24.91 8.59
N GLU A 130 -21.06 25.74 7.64
CA GLU A 130 -22.40 26.33 7.63
C GLU A 130 -23.52 25.27 7.62
N MET A 131 -23.39 24.20 6.83
CA MET A 131 -24.35 23.09 6.84
C MET A 131 -24.43 22.41 8.21
N VAL A 132 -23.28 22.12 8.81
CA VAL A 132 -23.24 21.47 10.14
C VAL A 132 -23.80 22.41 11.22
N GLU A 133 -23.54 23.71 11.13
CA GLU A 133 -24.12 24.72 12.04
C GLU A 133 -25.63 24.87 11.88
N ALA A 134 -26.15 24.72 10.66
CA ALA A 134 -27.58 24.68 10.38
C ALA A 134 -28.27 23.36 10.84
N GLY A 135 -27.54 22.44 11.47
CA GLY A 135 -28.07 21.18 12.01
C GLY A 135 -28.09 20.02 11.02
N ILE A 136 -27.49 20.17 9.83
CA ILE A 136 -27.33 19.04 8.89
C ILE A 136 -26.32 18.04 9.47
N PRO A 137 -26.67 16.74 9.55
CA PRO A 137 -25.73 15.71 10.02
C PRO A 137 -24.44 15.71 9.19
N ALA A 138 -23.30 15.48 9.86
CA ALA A 138 -21.99 15.44 9.19
C ALA A 138 -21.93 14.39 8.06
N GLU A 139 -22.70 13.30 8.17
CA GLU A 139 -22.76 12.26 7.14
C GLU A 139 -23.46 12.69 5.84
N ASP A 140 -24.28 13.74 5.89
CA ASP A 140 -24.93 14.36 4.74
C ASP A 140 -24.13 15.58 4.26
N ALA A 141 -23.71 16.44 5.18
CA ALA A 141 -22.91 17.63 4.86
C ALA A 141 -21.61 17.27 4.12
N ARG A 142 -21.00 16.12 4.42
CA ARG A 142 -19.76 15.65 3.78
C ARG A 142 -19.88 15.42 2.27
N TYR A 143 -21.08 15.39 1.67
CA TYR A 143 -21.25 15.16 0.23
C TYR A 143 -20.59 16.25 -0.63
N ILE A 144 -20.33 17.43 -0.07
CA ILE A 144 -19.58 18.49 -0.76
C ILE A 144 -18.06 18.35 -0.62
N LEU A 145 -17.57 17.48 0.28
CA LEU A 145 -16.13 17.35 0.50
C LEU A 145 -15.48 16.74 -0.75
N PRO A 146 -14.41 17.37 -1.26
CA PRO A 146 -13.80 16.95 -2.50
C PRO A 146 -13.03 15.64 -2.33
N ASN A 147 -12.80 14.96 -3.45
CA ASN A 147 -11.92 13.80 -3.53
C ASN A 147 -10.49 14.05 -3.00
N ALA A 148 -10.06 15.31 -2.98
CA ALA A 148 -8.77 15.73 -2.43
C ALA A 148 -8.70 15.68 -0.89
N THR A 149 -9.84 15.57 -0.19
CA THR A 149 -9.86 15.53 1.28
C THR A 149 -8.95 14.43 1.81
N GLU A 150 -8.10 14.80 2.76
CA GLU A 150 -7.18 13.90 3.44
C GLU A 150 -7.96 12.85 4.24
N THR A 151 -7.39 11.66 4.34
CA THR A 151 -7.88 10.58 5.19
C THR A 151 -6.70 9.82 5.81
N LYS A 152 -7.00 9.14 6.91
CA LYS A 152 -6.09 8.20 7.57
C LYS A 152 -6.67 6.80 7.47
N ILE A 153 -5.82 5.82 7.21
CA ILE A 153 -6.23 4.43 7.04
C ILE A 153 -5.19 3.48 7.61
N MET A 154 -5.65 2.45 8.32
CA MET A 154 -4.87 1.26 8.57
C MET A 154 -5.19 0.21 7.53
N VAL A 155 -4.17 -0.51 7.07
CA VAL A 155 -4.32 -1.63 6.14
C VAL A 155 -3.47 -2.81 6.60
N THR A 156 -4.07 -4.00 6.60
CA THR A 156 -3.35 -5.26 6.84
C THR A 156 -3.42 -6.12 5.59
N MET A 157 -2.27 -6.60 5.12
CA MET A 157 -2.13 -7.49 3.97
C MET A 157 -1.16 -8.62 4.31
N ASN A 158 -1.41 -9.82 3.78
CA ASN A 158 -0.41 -10.89 3.83
C ASN A 158 0.68 -10.68 2.77
N ALA A 159 1.78 -11.43 2.85
CA ALA A 159 2.93 -11.24 1.95
C ALA A 159 2.56 -11.50 0.48
N ARG A 160 1.67 -12.48 0.21
CA ARG A 160 1.18 -12.76 -1.15
C ARG A 160 0.42 -11.56 -1.72
N GLU A 161 -0.50 -10.98 -0.94
CA GLU A 161 -1.24 -9.79 -1.37
C GLU A 161 -0.30 -8.60 -1.54
N LEU A 162 0.67 -8.40 -0.66
CA LEU A 162 1.65 -7.32 -0.82
C LEU A 162 2.44 -7.44 -2.11
N LEU A 163 2.89 -8.65 -2.48
CA LEU A 163 3.57 -8.87 -3.76
C LEU A 163 2.68 -8.49 -4.94
N HIS A 164 1.40 -8.88 -4.91
CA HIS A 164 0.42 -8.46 -5.93
C HIS A 164 0.20 -6.94 -5.94
N PHE A 165 0.01 -6.35 -4.76
CA PHE A 165 -0.20 -4.92 -4.56
C PHE A 165 0.95 -4.10 -5.15
N PHE A 166 2.21 -4.46 -4.86
CA PHE A 166 3.39 -3.80 -5.42
C PHE A 166 3.52 -4.00 -6.92
N ALA A 167 3.20 -5.20 -7.45
CA ALA A 167 3.23 -5.47 -8.89
C ALA A 167 2.34 -4.51 -9.68
N VAL A 168 1.18 -4.15 -9.13
CA VAL A 168 0.21 -3.26 -9.78
C VAL A 168 0.45 -1.79 -9.41
N ARG A 169 0.76 -1.48 -8.15
CA ARG A 169 0.74 -0.09 -7.64
C ARG A 169 2.10 0.60 -7.63
N CYS A 170 3.20 -0.13 -7.73
CA CYS A 170 4.51 0.46 -8.02
C CYS A 170 4.70 0.76 -9.52
N CYS A 171 3.71 0.45 -10.38
CA CYS A 171 3.76 0.71 -11.82
C CYS A 171 3.74 2.21 -12.14
N GLU A 172 4.51 2.65 -13.12
CA GLU A 172 4.53 4.05 -13.60
C GLU A 172 3.18 4.55 -14.12
N ARG A 173 2.24 3.65 -14.43
CA ARG A 173 0.88 4.00 -14.83
C ARG A 173 -0.08 4.14 -13.67
N ALA A 174 0.28 3.65 -12.49
CA ALA A 174 -0.50 3.90 -11.29
C ALA A 174 -0.45 5.39 -10.96
N GLN A 175 -1.57 5.91 -10.44
CA GLN A 175 -1.67 7.31 -10.04
C GLN A 175 -0.57 7.64 -9.03
N TRP A 176 0.04 8.82 -9.18
CA TRP A 176 1.29 9.19 -8.52
C TRP A 176 1.26 9.01 -7.00
N GLU A 177 0.12 9.28 -6.36
CA GLU A 177 0.00 9.24 -4.90
C GLU A 177 -0.06 7.82 -4.36
N ILE A 178 -0.93 6.96 -4.92
CA ILE A 178 -0.94 5.53 -4.53
C ILE A 178 0.42 4.87 -4.84
N ARG A 179 1.08 5.28 -5.94
CA ARG A 179 2.42 4.78 -6.27
C ARG A 179 3.45 5.19 -5.23
N ALA A 180 3.50 6.47 -4.86
CA ALA A 180 4.40 6.94 -3.81
C ALA A 180 4.15 6.21 -2.49
N MET A 181 2.88 6.03 -2.10
CA MET A 181 2.49 5.28 -0.90
C MET A 181 2.96 3.82 -0.96
N SER A 182 2.77 3.14 -2.09
CA SER A 182 3.20 1.76 -2.30
C SER A 182 4.72 1.60 -2.25
N LEU A 183 5.48 2.56 -2.77
CA LEU A 183 6.94 2.55 -2.65
C LEU A 183 7.40 2.66 -1.20
N GLU A 184 6.78 3.53 -0.39
CA GLU A 184 7.10 3.63 1.04
C GLU A 184 6.75 2.33 1.80
N MET A 185 5.60 1.73 1.50
CA MET A 185 5.22 0.42 2.04
C MET A 185 6.25 -0.67 1.67
N LEU A 186 6.72 -0.69 0.42
CA LEU A 186 7.70 -1.65 -0.08
C LEU A 186 9.05 -1.52 0.64
N LYS A 187 9.56 -0.29 0.83
CA LYS A 187 10.81 -0.04 1.57
C LYS A 187 10.76 -0.66 2.98
N LEU A 188 9.64 -0.45 3.68
CA LEU A 188 9.46 -0.93 5.04
C LEU A 188 9.51 -2.46 5.10
N VAL A 189 8.81 -3.16 4.20
CA VAL A 189 8.77 -4.64 4.25
C VAL A 189 10.03 -5.30 3.70
N LYS A 190 10.77 -4.66 2.79
CA LYS A 190 12.10 -5.13 2.35
C LYS A 190 13.09 -5.23 3.53
N GLY A 191 12.99 -4.33 4.50
CA GLY A 191 13.81 -4.38 5.72
C GLY A 191 13.43 -5.51 6.69
N ILE A 192 12.21 -6.03 6.61
CA ILE A 192 11.66 -7.03 7.56
C ILE A 192 11.70 -8.44 7.00
N ALA A 193 11.39 -8.63 5.71
CA ALA A 193 11.41 -9.91 5.01
C ALA A 193 12.19 -9.78 3.68
N PRO A 194 13.53 -9.63 3.75
CA PRO A 194 14.37 -9.29 2.61
C PRO A 194 14.44 -10.36 1.54
N THR A 195 14.24 -11.64 1.87
CA THR A 195 14.15 -12.74 0.91
C THR A 195 12.82 -12.70 0.16
N ILE A 196 11.70 -12.56 0.89
CA ILE A 196 10.35 -12.55 0.29
C ILE A 196 10.15 -11.35 -0.63
N PHE A 197 10.61 -10.16 -0.22
CA PHE A 197 10.39 -8.92 -0.97
C PHE A 197 11.59 -8.44 -1.80
N ARG A 198 12.65 -9.26 -1.93
CA ARG A 198 13.89 -8.91 -2.64
C ARG A 198 13.61 -8.26 -4.00
N ASP A 199 12.85 -8.98 -4.81
CA ASP A 199 12.55 -8.65 -6.20
C ASP A 199 11.15 -8.03 -6.37
N ALA A 200 10.53 -7.63 -5.25
CA ALA A 200 9.21 -7.01 -5.26
C ALA A 200 9.27 -5.59 -5.83
N GLY A 201 8.24 -5.24 -6.59
CA GLY A 201 8.13 -3.99 -7.34
C GLY A 201 7.11 -4.15 -8.46
N PRO A 202 7.09 -3.28 -9.49
CA PRO A 202 6.11 -3.36 -10.57
C PRO A 202 6.30 -4.63 -11.41
N GLY A 203 5.22 -5.13 -12.00
CA GLY A 203 5.25 -6.40 -12.75
C GLY A 203 6.20 -6.44 -13.97
N CYS A 204 6.74 -5.31 -14.42
CA CYS A 204 7.71 -5.25 -15.52
C CYS A 204 9.19 -5.46 -15.10
N LEU A 205 9.47 -5.70 -13.81
CA LEU A 205 10.81 -5.98 -13.33
C LEU A 205 11.38 -7.28 -13.91
N SER A 206 10.61 -8.36 -13.90
CA SER A 206 11.01 -9.68 -14.36
C SER A 206 10.14 -10.14 -15.54
N GLY A 207 10.42 -9.61 -16.73
CA GLY A 207 9.72 -9.98 -17.97
C GLY A 207 9.20 -8.80 -18.80
N PRO A 208 8.44 -9.07 -19.88
CA PRO A 208 7.82 -8.01 -20.66
C PRO A 208 6.84 -7.18 -19.81
N CYS A 209 6.48 -5.98 -20.27
CA CYS A 209 5.53 -5.15 -19.55
C CYS A 209 4.15 -5.85 -19.50
N PRO A 210 3.55 -6.06 -18.31
CA PRO A 210 2.26 -6.74 -18.19
C PRO A 210 1.10 -5.95 -18.82
N GLU A 211 1.31 -4.66 -19.09
CA GLU A 211 0.32 -3.78 -19.73
C GLU A 211 0.26 -3.94 -21.26
N GLY A 212 1.16 -4.72 -21.86
CA GLY A 212 1.19 -4.97 -23.30
C GLY A 212 1.23 -3.68 -24.13
N THR A 213 0.24 -3.49 -24.99
CA THR A 213 0.09 -2.30 -25.85
C THR A 213 -0.07 -1.00 -25.08
N MET A 214 -0.50 -1.08 -23.82
CA MET A 214 -0.68 0.08 -22.95
C MET A 214 0.57 0.38 -22.10
N THR A 215 1.74 -0.17 -22.46
CA THR A 215 3.00 0.13 -21.78
C THR A 215 3.29 1.64 -21.69
N CYS A 216 3.89 2.08 -20.58
CA CYS A 216 4.35 3.46 -20.44
C CYS A 216 5.65 3.74 -21.22
N GLY A 217 6.28 2.73 -21.80
CA GLY A 217 7.56 2.85 -22.52
C GLY A 217 8.79 3.01 -21.62
N LYS A 218 8.63 3.07 -20.28
CA LYS A 218 9.71 3.38 -19.33
C LYS A 218 10.39 2.15 -18.70
N ILE A 219 10.28 0.96 -19.30
CA ILE A 219 10.72 -0.30 -18.65
C ILE A 219 12.21 -0.28 -18.24
N VAL A 220 13.08 0.34 -19.05
CA VAL A 220 14.52 0.44 -18.76
C VAL A 220 14.75 1.31 -17.51
N ALA A 221 14.19 2.52 -17.48
CA ALA A 221 14.31 3.44 -16.35
C ALA A 221 13.70 2.85 -15.06
N VAL A 222 12.57 2.15 -15.17
CA VAL A 222 11.95 1.47 -14.03
C VAL A 222 12.89 0.40 -13.45
N ARG A 223 13.48 -0.45 -14.29
CA ARG A 223 14.41 -1.49 -13.81
C ARG A 223 15.68 -0.91 -13.19
N GLU A 224 16.18 0.19 -13.73
CA GLU A 224 17.34 0.89 -13.16
C GLU A 224 17.02 1.47 -11.78
N PHE A 225 15.87 2.12 -11.62
CA PHE A 225 15.41 2.63 -10.33
C PHE A 225 15.31 1.51 -9.28
N PHE A 226 14.67 0.38 -9.61
CA PHE A 226 14.48 -0.72 -8.66
C PHE A 226 15.73 -1.56 -8.37
N ARG A 227 16.79 -1.47 -9.19
CA ARG A 227 18.07 -2.14 -8.92
C ARG A 227 18.75 -1.59 -7.67
N ASN A 228 18.55 -0.30 -7.38
CA ASN A 228 19.17 0.41 -6.26
C ASN A 228 18.15 0.78 -5.15
N PHE A 229 16.96 0.17 -5.17
CA PHE A 229 15.83 0.48 -4.27
C PHE A 229 15.76 -0.47 -3.07
#